data_AF-A0A0L0EPH4-F1
#
_entry.id   AF-A0A0L0EPH4-F1
#
_cell.length_a   1.000
_cell.length_b   1.000
_cell.length_c   1.000
_cell.angle_alpha   90.00
_cell.angle_beta   90.00
_cell.angle_gamma   90.00
#
_symmetry.space_group_name_H-M   'P 1'
#
loop_
_entity.id
_entity.type
_entity.pdbx_description
1 polymer ?
#
loop_
_entity_poly.entity_id
_entity_poly.type
_entity_poly.pdbx_seq_one_letter_code
_entity_poly.pdbx_strand_id
1 'polypeptide(L)'
;MKNLFLLPLAFASTFGLANSQAYLITEFQVSNNLVTFKTQPQKATNTPSCVDENNKDSWAISLNDHGSNNLYSLLLGAFDSQTPVYLTSTEQCIPESGIEKLATVSVN
;
A
#
# COMPACT_ATOMS: atom_id res chain seq x y z
N MET A 1 55.44 21.38 -12.94
CA MET A 1 54.26 22.13 -13.39
C MET A 1 53.19 21.14 -13.84
N LYS A 2 52.15 20.89 -13.04
CA LYS A 2 50.88 20.33 -13.50
C LYS A 2 49.79 20.77 -12.51
N ASN A 3 49.05 21.80 -12.90
CA ASN A 3 48.00 22.39 -12.08
C ASN A 3 46.84 21.40 -11.92
N LEU A 4 46.52 21.11 -10.67
CA LEU A 4 45.37 20.32 -10.24
C LEU A 4 44.14 21.23 -10.27
N PHE A 5 43.27 21.07 -11.28
CA PHE A 5 41.96 21.71 -11.31
C PHE A 5 40.93 20.78 -10.65
N LEU A 6 40.48 21.16 -9.44
CA LEU A 6 39.38 20.51 -8.72
C LEU A 6 38.07 21.22 -9.09
N LEU A 7 37.20 20.54 -9.82
CA LEU A 7 35.81 20.93 -10.04
C LEU A 7 34.94 20.32 -8.92
N PRO A 8 34.15 21.09 -8.17
CA PRO A 8 33.24 20.52 -7.17
C PRO A 8 32.00 19.96 -7.88
N LEU A 9 31.84 18.63 -7.84
CA LEU A 9 30.56 18.00 -8.15
C LEU A 9 29.56 18.33 -7.04
N ALA A 10 28.63 19.25 -7.30
CA ALA A 10 27.48 19.46 -6.45
C ALA A 10 26.53 18.26 -6.58
N PHE A 11 26.61 17.34 -5.62
CA PHE A 11 25.66 16.24 -5.48
C PHE A 11 24.35 16.81 -4.90
N ALA A 12 23.42 17.22 -5.76
CA ALA A 12 22.08 17.61 -5.34
C ALA A 12 21.28 16.34 -5.01
N SER A 13 21.32 15.91 -3.76
CA SER A 13 20.50 14.81 -3.25
C SER A 13 19.04 15.24 -3.26
N THR A 14 18.26 14.83 -4.26
CA THR A 14 16.80 14.94 -4.21
C THR A 14 16.27 13.92 -3.21
N PHE A 15 16.12 14.34 -1.96
CA PHE A 15 15.34 13.59 -0.98
C PHE A 15 13.88 13.59 -1.44
N GLY A 16 13.44 12.48 -2.02
CA GLY A 16 12.04 12.28 -2.37
C GLY A 16 11.20 12.26 -1.10
N LEU A 17 10.35 13.28 -0.92
CA LEU A 17 9.34 13.29 0.13
C LEU A 17 8.30 12.22 -0.22
N ALA A 18 8.24 11.14 0.55
CA ALA A 18 7.17 10.16 0.45
C ALA A 18 5.87 10.83 0.91
N ASN A 19 5.01 11.21 -0.05
CA ASN A 19 3.67 11.72 0.26
C ASN A 19 2.82 10.55 0.76
N SER A 20 2.53 10.52 2.05
CA SER A 20 1.56 9.60 2.63
C SER A 20 0.15 10.05 2.27
N GLN A 21 -0.53 9.28 1.42
CA GLN A 21 -1.89 9.56 0.97
C GLN A 21 -2.92 8.89 1.88
N ALA A 22 -3.96 9.64 2.25
CA ALA A 22 -5.08 9.13 3.02
C ALA A 22 -6.16 8.55 2.10
N TYR A 23 -6.81 7.50 2.55
CA TYR A 23 -7.83 6.75 1.81
C TYR A 23 -9.08 6.54 2.65
N LEU A 24 -10.25 6.63 2.03
CA LEU A 24 -11.48 6.03 2.54
C LEU A 24 -11.63 4.64 1.95
N ILE A 25 -12.05 3.66 2.74
CA ILE A 25 -12.42 2.34 2.23
C ILE A 25 -13.83 2.43 1.66
N THR A 26 -14.03 2.00 0.42
CA THR A 26 -15.33 2.14 -0.29
C THR A 26 -16.02 0.81 -0.57
N GLU A 27 -15.25 -0.27 -0.64
CA GLU A 27 -15.74 -1.63 -0.80
C GLU A 27 -14.99 -2.52 0.16
N PHE A 28 -15.69 -3.46 0.81
CA PHE A 28 -15.08 -4.36 1.77
C PHE A 28 -15.76 -5.73 1.68
N GLN A 29 -15.01 -6.75 1.27
CA GLN A 29 -15.52 -8.11 1.08
C GLN A 29 -14.65 -9.11 1.82
N VAL A 30 -15.29 -10.19 2.29
CA VAL A 30 -14.62 -11.32 2.92
C VAL A 30 -15.08 -12.60 2.23
N SER A 31 -14.13 -13.37 1.71
CA SER A 31 -14.39 -14.65 1.06
C SER A 31 -13.19 -15.58 1.23
N ASN A 32 -13.40 -16.83 1.63
CA ASN A 32 -12.35 -17.85 1.76
C ASN A 32 -11.10 -17.39 2.54
N ASN A 33 -11.30 -16.75 3.71
CA ASN A 33 -10.23 -16.17 4.52
C ASN A 33 -9.40 -15.08 3.82
N LEU A 34 -9.89 -14.53 2.71
CA LEU A 34 -9.33 -13.38 2.04
C LEU A 34 -10.25 -12.18 2.26
N VAL A 35 -9.68 -11.09 2.76
CA VAL A 35 -10.35 -9.80 2.79
C VAL A 35 -9.86 -9.03 1.59
N THR A 36 -10.79 -8.53 0.78
CA THR A 36 -10.49 -7.63 -0.34
C THR A 36 -11.22 -6.31 -0.15
N PHE A 37 -10.56 -5.22 -0.51
CA PHE A 37 -11.16 -3.90 -0.38
C PHE A 37 -10.62 -2.92 -1.41
N LYS A 38 -11.40 -1.86 -1.66
CA LYS A 38 -11.04 -0.75 -2.54
C LYS A 38 -11.10 0.56 -1.79
N THR A 39 -10.48 1.59 -2.37
CA THR A 39 -10.33 2.89 -1.73
C THR A 39 -10.76 4.07 -2.60
N GLN A 40 -11.06 5.19 -1.94
CA GLN A 40 -11.15 6.51 -2.53
C GLN A 40 -10.16 7.47 -1.82
N PRO A 41 -9.23 8.14 -2.54
CA PRO A 41 -8.99 8.04 -3.97
C PRO A 41 -8.61 6.61 -4.39
N GLN A 42 -8.79 6.29 -5.67
CA GLN A 42 -8.39 4.99 -6.19
C GLN A 42 -6.91 4.74 -5.87
N LYS A 43 -6.60 3.49 -5.53
CA LYS A 43 -5.24 3.03 -5.27
C LYS A 43 -4.26 3.54 -6.34
N ALA A 44 -3.12 4.04 -5.89
CA ALA A 44 -2.10 4.60 -6.77
C ALA A 44 -1.53 3.52 -7.72
N THR A 45 -1.08 3.97 -8.89
CA THR A 45 -0.69 3.10 -10.02
C THR A 45 0.56 2.26 -9.82
N ASN A 46 1.34 2.49 -8.76
CA ASN A 46 2.51 1.67 -8.45
C ASN A 46 2.06 0.31 -7.87
N THR A 47 1.72 -0.61 -8.77
CA THR A 47 1.27 -1.97 -8.43
C THR A 47 2.40 -2.97 -8.69
N PRO A 48 2.63 -3.95 -7.79
CA PRO A 48 3.58 -5.03 -8.03
C PRO A 48 3.29 -5.80 -9.31
N SER A 49 4.32 -6.36 -9.93
CA SER A 49 4.21 -7.11 -11.20
C SER A 49 3.35 -8.37 -11.11
N CYS A 50 3.06 -8.85 -9.90
CA CYS A 50 2.20 -10.00 -9.64
C CYS A 50 0.71 -9.66 -9.59
N VAL A 51 0.33 -8.38 -9.69
CA VAL A 51 -1.07 -7.95 -9.63
C VAL A 51 -1.73 -8.16 -10.99
N ASP A 52 -2.86 -8.87 -11.01
CA ASP A 52 -3.66 -9.05 -12.22
C ASP A 52 -4.24 -7.71 -12.66
N GLU A 53 -4.38 -7.52 -13.98
CA GLU A 53 -4.92 -6.28 -14.57
C GLU A 53 -6.27 -5.86 -13.97
N ASN A 54 -7.14 -6.83 -13.68
CA ASN A 54 -8.47 -6.60 -13.11
C ASN A 54 -8.46 -6.26 -11.61
N ASN A 55 -7.32 -6.45 -10.94
CA ASN A 55 -7.17 -6.31 -9.49
C ASN A 55 -6.30 -5.11 -9.08
N LYS A 56 -5.90 -4.26 -10.04
CA LYS A 56 -5.00 -3.12 -9.81
C LYS A 56 -5.53 -2.11 -8.80
N ASP A 57 -6.84 -1.98 -8.68
CA ASP A 57 -7.53 -1.07 -7.77
C ASP A 57 -7.80 -1.67 -6.37
N SER A 58 -7.45 -2.94 -6.18
CA SER A 58 -7.81 -3.71 -5.00
C SER A 58 -6.61 -3.94 -4.08
N TRP A 59 -6.91 -4.02 -2.78
CA TRP A 59 -6.01 -4.43 -1.72
C TRP A 59 -6.50 -5.73 -1.09
N ALA A 60 -5.59 -6.50 -0.52
CA ALA A 60 -5.94 -7.71 0.19
C ALA A 60 -5.15 -7.95 1.48
N ILE A 61 -5.80 -8.64 2.43
CA ILE A 61 -5.14 -9.35 3.54
C ILE A 61 -5.64 -10.79 3.62
N SER A 62 -4.76 -11.73 3.97
CA SER A 62 -5.11 -13.11 4.30
C SER A 62 -5.37 -13.21 5.80
N LEU A 63 -6.56 -13.69 6.19
CA LEU A 63 -6.92 -13.98 7.57
C LEU A 63 -6.19 -15.20 8.15
N ASN A 64 -5.50 -15.97 7.30
CA ASN A 64 -4.64 -17.07 7.75
C ASN A 64 -3.28 -16.58 8.27
N ASP A 65 -2.93 -15.32 8.00
CA ASP A 65 -1.64 -14.76 8.39
C ASP A 65 -1.65 -14.35 9.86
N HIS A 66 -0.54 -14.57 10.56
CA HIS A 66 -0.42 -14.15 11.96
C HIS A 66 -0.60 -12.63 12.11
N GLY A 67 -1.51 -12.21 13.00
CA GLY A 67 -1.80 -10.80 13.26
C GLY A 67 -2.79 -10.14 12.29
N SER A 68 -3.23 -10.84 11.24
CA SER A 68 -4.19 -10.32 10.26
C SER A 68 -5.57 -9.99 10.84
N ASN A 69 -5.99 -10.66 11.92
CA ASN A 69 -7.26 -10.36 12.60
C ASN A 69 -7.33 -8.94 13.17
N ASN A 70 -6.17 -8.38 13.59
CA ASN A 70 -6.09 -7.01 14.06
C ASN A 70 -6.21 -6.02 12.89
N LEU A 71 -5.51 -6.30 11.78
CA LEU A 71 -5.64 -5.53 10.55
C LEU A 71 -7.07 -5.55 10.03
N TYR A 72 -7.71 -6.72 10.00
CA TYR A 72 -9.12 -6.87 9.63
C TYR A 72 -10.04 -6.00 10.49
N SER A 73 -9.89 -6.07 11.81
CA SER A 73 -10.74 -5.30 12.73
C SER A 73 -10.57 -3.79 12.53
N LEU A 74 -9.34 -3.32 12.31
CA LEU A 74 -9.05 -1.91 12.03
C LEU A 74 -9.64 -1.46 10.69
N LEU A 75 -9.49 -2.26 9.63
CA LEU A 75 -10.03 -1.94 8.31
C LEU A 75 -11.56 -1.94 8.32
N LEU A 76 -12.19 -2.93 8.97
CA LEU A 76 -13.65 -3.00 9.09
C LEU A 76 -14.19 -1.81 9.89
N GLY A 77 -13.53 -1.45 10.99
CA GLY A 77 -13.88 -0.28 11.78
C GLY A 77 -13.77 1.00 10.96
N ALA A 78 -12.65 1.20 10.26
CA ALA A 78 -12.45 2.38 9.42
C ALA A 78 -13.43 2.47 8.24
N PHE A 79 -13.83 1.33 7.68
CA PHE A 79 -14.87 1.26 6.66
C PHE A 79 -16.23 1.72 7.21
N ASP A 80 -16.65 1.16 8.34
CA ASP A 80 -17.94 1.49 8.98
C ASP A 80 -18.00 2.96 9.43
N SER A 81 -16.91 3.47 10.02
CA SER A 81 -16.83 4.84 10.52
C SER A 81 -16.41 5.88 9.47
N GLN A 82 -16.19 5.46 8.22
CA GLN A 82 -15.64 6.30 7.14
C GLN A 82 -14.39 7.08 7.57
N THR A 83 -13.52 6.43 8.35
CA THR A 83 -12.30 7.05 8.85
C THR A 83 -11.18 6.94 7.81
N PRO A 84 -10.51 8.05 7.46
CA PRO A 84 -9.36 8.00 6.57
C PRO A 84 -8.23 7.13 7.13
N VAL A 85 -7.70 6.25 6.28
CA VAL A 85 -6.61 5.33 6.58
C VAL A 85 -5.40 5.61 5.71
N TYR A 86 -4.23 5.27 6.23
CA TYR A 86 -2.98 5.21 5.48
C TYR A 86 -2.58 3.76 5.32
N LEU A 87 -2.27 3.38 4.08
CA LEU A 87 -2.04 2.00 3.67
C LEU A 87 -0.61 1.83 3.19
N THR A 88 0.07 0.81 3.70
CA THR A 88 1.42 0.45 3.26
C THR A 88 1.37 -0.89 2.56
N SER A 89 2.00 -0.98 1.40
CA SER A 89 2.14 -2.22 0.64
C SER A 89 3.23 -3.12 1.20
N THR A 90 3.10 -4.44 1.02
CA THR A 90 4.22 -5.39 1.16
C THR A 90 5.08 -5.49 -0.11
N GLU A 91 4.66 -4.84 -1.21
CA GLU A 91 5.17 -5.03 -2.57
C GLU A 91 5.06 -6.47 -3.09
N GLN A 92 4.22 -7.28 -2.45
CA GLN A 92 3.93 -8.66 -2.77
C GLN A 92 2.43 -8.86 -3.00
N CYS A 93 2.06 -9.96 -3.63
CA CYS A 93 0.67 -10.36 -3.80
C CYS A 93 0.30 -11.47 -2.83
N ILE A 94 -0.98 -11.56 -2.48
CA ILE A 94 -1.50 -12.78 -1.88
C ILE A 94 -1.40 -13.90 -2.94
N PRO A 95 -0.82 -15.08 -2.60
CA PRO A 95 -0.72 -16.18 -3.55
C PRO A 95 -2.07 -16.53 -4.18
N GLU A 96 -2.06 -16.83 -5.48
CA GLU A 96 -3.22 -17.28 -6.27
C GLU A 96 -4.38 -16.27 -6.44
N SER A 97 -4.38 -15.14 -5.73
CA SER A 97 -5.44 -14.12 -5.89
C SER A 97 -5.10 -13.04 -6.93
N GLY A 98 -3.81 -12.82 -7.21
CA GLY A 98 -3.36 -11.72 -8.07
C GLY A 98 -3.67 -10.33 -7.50
N ILE A 99 -3.87 -10.22 -6.18
CA ILE A 99 -4.15 -8.95 -5.48
C ILE A 99 -2.97 -8.59 -4.58
N GLU A 100 -2.61 -7.32 -4.59
CA GLU A 100 -1.55 -6.77 -3.74
C GLU A 100 -1.88 -6.91 -2.25
N LYS A 101 -0.89 -7.40 -1.50
CA LYS A 101 -1.00 -7.63 -0.07
C LYS A 101 -0.67 -6.36 0.70
N LEU A 102 -1.61 -5.96 1.56
CA LEU A 102 -1.43 -4.88 2.53
C LEU A 102 -0.48 -5.32 3.65
N ALA A 103 0.49 -4.47 3.97
CA ALA A 103 1.40 -4.66 5.10
C ALA A 103 0.81 -4.10 6.40
N THR A 104 0.40 -2.83 6.37
CA THR A 104 -0.06 -2.10 7.54
C THR A 104 -1.19 -1.14 7.20
N VAL A 105 -2.07 -0.91 8.18
CA VAL A 105 -3.04 0.18 8.19
C VAL A 105 -2.79 1.06 9.41
N SER A 106 -2.85 2.37 9.24
CA SER A 106 -2.91 3.33 10.36
C SER A 106 -4.04 4.32 10.17
N VAL A 107 -4.61 4.74 11.28
CA VAL A 107 -5.57 5.85 11.40
C VAL A 107 -4.88 6.97 12.18
N ASN A 108 -5.20 8.23 11.85
CA ASN A 108 -4.78 9.40 12.63
C ASN A 108 -5.82 9.76 13.69
#